data_AF-A0A6A6LDW7-F1
#
_entry.id   AF-A0A6A6LDW7-F1
#
_cell.length_a   1.000
_cell.length_b   1.000
_cell.length_c   1.000
_cell.angle_alpha   90.00
_cell.angle_beta   90.00
_cell.angle_gamma   90.00
#
_symmetry.space_group_name_H-M   'P 1'
#
loop_
_entity.id
_entity.type
_entity.pdbx_description
1 polymer ?
#
loop_
_entity_poly.entity_id
_entity_poly.type
_entity_poly.pdbx_seq_one_letter_code
_entity_poly.pdbx_strand_id
1 'polypeptide(L)'
;MQSTSSKEIDYSFKSGFAIGYVVFSVSVATVYASYCVPWVNVGKRNKMITVAAMVMLMIKRSKRKRTEVDQLGSMSTMEFLLETQEDKKKILGWPLRVKIAVGLARGMAWLHHGDNFRVAHLNVSAKSILLDQKFEPKLSNFGKAMLINPNEINSSCSFSMDIEFWEQCYLKEDVFNFGIVLLELITGKKATSLNNSDDGSLDKWISALFSSSFCLYDAIDNPIIGQGHDGEIFELLRVAYECIQRVPEQRPSMLDVYKTISNIGERYYLADNSEIAEQTEII
;
A
#
# COMPACT_ATOMS: atom_id res chain seq x y z
N MET A 1 19.59 40.97 -47.70
CA MET A 1 19.43 39.54 -48.05
C MET A 1 19.83 38.69 -46.84
N GLN A 2 18.98 38.62 -45.82
CA GLN A 2 19.30 37.94 -44.55
C GLN A 2 18.00 37.42 -43.91
N SER A 3 17.27 36.52 -44.58
CA SER A 3 16.12 35.83 -43.96
C SER A 3 15.90 34.38 -44.42
N THR A 4 16.80 33.82 -45.22
CA THR A 4 16.70 32.45 -45.75
C THR A 4 17.46 31.41 -44.91
N SER A 5 18.56 31.77 -44.25
CA SER A 5 19.42 30.82 -43.52
C SER A 5 18.83 30.28 -42.21
N SER A 6 18.06 31.09 -41.46
CA SER A 6 17.50 30.65 -40.16
C SER A 6 16.32 29.69 -40.29
N LYS A 7 15.63 29.65 -41.45
CA LYS A 7 14.49 28.76 -41.69
C LYS A 7 14.94 27.37 -42.15
N GLU A 8 16.03 27.26 -42.91
CA GLU A 8 16.59 25.97 -43.35
C GLU A 8 17.15 25.14 -42.18
N ILE A 9 17.74 25.79 -41.17
CA ILE A 9 18.31 25.12 -40.00
C ILE A 9 17.21 24.49 -39.13
N ASP A 10 16.06 25.17 -38.98
CA ASP A 10 14.93 24.68 -38.16
C ASP A 10 14.21 23.47 -38.81
N TYR A 11 14.13 23.43 -40.15
CA TYR A 11 13.59 22.27 -40.89
C TYR A 11 14.54 21.06 -40.89
N SER A 12 15.86 21.29 -41.01
CA SER A 12 16.86 20.23 -40.92
C SER A 12 16.90 19.60 -39.52
N PHE A 13 16.76 20.41 -38.47
CA PHE A 13 16.71 19.92 -37.08
C PHE A 13 15.42 19.13 -36.78
N LYS A 14 14.25 19.64 -37.20
CA LYS A 14 12.96 18.97 -36.97
C LYS A 14 12.80 17.67 -37.77
N SER A 15 13.33 17.60 -38.99
CA SER A 15 13.32 16.36 -39.79
C SER A 15 14.31 15.32 -39.24
N GLY A 16 15.50 15.74 -38.79
CA GLY A 16 16.45 14.88 -38.09
C GLY A 16 15.90 14.29 -36.79
N PHE A 17 15.15 15.08 -36.02
CA PHE A 17 14.52 14.62 -34.78
C PHE A 17 13.37 13.62 -35.01
N ALA A 18 12.54 13.85 -36.02
CA ALA A 18 11.44 12.93 -36.38
C ALA A 18 11.97 11.60 -36.93
N ILE A 19 13.01 11.63 -37.77
CA ILE A 19 13.64 10.41 -38.30
C ILE A 19 14.35 9.65 -37.16
N GLY A 20 15.04 10.36 -36.26
CA GLY A 20 15.64 9.75 -35.06
C GLY A 20 14.62 9.06 -34.16
N TYR A 21 13.44 9.65 -33.97
CA TYR A 21 12.36 9.07 -33.15
C TYR A 21 11.72 7.83 -33.79
N VAL A 22 11.56 7.83 -35.11
CA VAL A 22 11.02 6.66 -35.85
C VAL A 22 12.05 5.51 -35.86
N VAL A 23 13.33 5.81 -36.06
CA VAL A 23 14.40 4.78 -36.03
C VAL A 23 14.58 4.23 -34.61
N PHE A 24 14.46 5.06 -33.57
CA PHE A 24 14.51 4.60 -32.17
C PHE A 24 13.29 3.75 -31.79
N SER A 25 12.09 4.14 -32.18
CA SER A 25 10.86 3.40 -31.86
C SER A 25 10.77 2.05 -32.60
N VAL A 26 11.21 1.99 -33.87
CA VAL A 26 11.31 0.72 -34.60
C VAL A 26 12.42 -0.16 -34.02
N SER A 27 13.56 0.41 -33.60
CA SER A 27 14.63 -0.37 -32.96
C SER A 27 14.20 -0.93 -31.62
N VAL A 28 13.50 -0.16 -30.78
CA VAL A 28 12.95 -0.64 -29.49
C VAL A 28 11.85 -1.68 -29.70
N ALA A 29 11.00 -1.53 -30.72
CA ALA A 29 9.98 -2.53 -31.04
C ALA A 29 10.59 -3.83 -31.59
N THR A 30 11.68 -3.74 -32.36
CA THR A 30 12.38 -4.89 -32.92
C THR A 30 13.21 -5.60 -31.85
N VAL A 31 13.83 -4.84 -30.94
CA VAL A 31 14.50 -5.36 -29.74
C VAL A 31 13.47 -5.99 -28.79
N TYR A 32 12.33 -5.35 -28.53
CA TYR A 32 11.26 -5.92 -27.70
C TYR A 32 10.66 -7.21 -28.31
N ALA A 33 10.52 -7.25 -29.64
CA ALA A 33 10.10 -8.44 -30.36
C ALA A 33 11.17 -9.55 -30.36
N SER A 34 12.47 -9.22 -30.39
CA SER A 34 13.56 -10.19 -30.32
C SER A 34 13.81 -10.73 -28.91
N TYR A 35 13.51 -9.94 -27.87
CA TYR A 35 13.58 -10.38 -26.47
C TYR A 35 12.34 -11.17 -26.01
N CYS A 36 11.20 -11.08 -26.72
CA CYS A 36 9.95 -11.77 -26.32
C CYS A 36 9.63 -13.05 -27.11
N VAL A 37 10.53 -13.58 -27.94
CA VAL A 37 10.45 -14.96 -28.43
C VAL A 37 11.87 -15.54 -28.51
N PRO A 38 12.32 -16.31 -27.49
CA PRO A 38 12.07 -17.75 -27.56
C PRO A 38 11.86 -18.46 -26.21
N TRP A 39 11.19 -19.63 -26.33
CA TRP A 39 10.91 -20.67 -25.32
C TRP A 39 9.64 -20.54 -24.48
N VAL A 40 8.50 -20.70 -25.17
CA VAL A 40 7.49 -21.65 -24.69
C VAL A 40 8.05 -23.06 -24.88
N ASN A 41 8.52 -23.67 -23.79
CA ASN A 41 8.43 -25.11 -23.65
C ASN A 41 8.23 -25.48 -22.19
N VAL A 42 6.96 -25.56 -21.77
CA VAL A 42 6.56 -26.41 -20.65
C VAL A 42 5.31 -27.17 -21.09
N GLY A 43 5.55 -28.42 -21.51
CA GLY A 43 4.75 -29.58 -21.12
C GLY A 43 3.23 -29.54 -21.29
N LYS A 44 2.78 -30.16 -22.39
CA LYS A 44 1.52 -30.91 -22.55
C LYS A 44 0.19 -30.13 -22.48
N ARG A 45 -0.13 -29.48 -23.61
CA ARG A 45 -1.26 -29.83 -24.52
C ARG A 45 -1.22 -28.86 -25.70
N ASN A 46 -0.84 -29.37 -26.88
CA ASN A 46 -0.77 -28.62 -28.14
C ASN A 46 -2.13 -28.02 -28.53
N LYS A 47 -2.46 -26.84 -27.99
CA LYS A 47 -3.44 -25.93 -28.59
C LYS A 47 -2.68 -24.66 -28.95
N MET A 48 -2.33 -24.52 -30.22
CA MET A 48 -1.84 -23.23 -30.75
C MET A 48 -2.96 -22.21 -30.50
N ILE A 49 -2.71 -21.27 -29.60
CA ILE A 49 -3.61 -20.14 -29.37
C ILE A 49 -3.52 -19.29 -30.65
N THR A 50 -4.64 -19.10 -31.34
CA THR A 50 -4.67 -18.32 -32.58
C THR A 50 -4.24 -16.88 -32.31
N VAL A 51 -3.63 -16.24 -33.30
CA VAL A 51 -3.20 -14.82 -33.23
C VAL A 51 -4.34 -13.92 -32.75
N ALA A 52 -5.58 -14.21 -33.16
CA ALA A 52 -6.78 -13.50 -32.70
C ALA A 52 -7.03 -13.65 -31.19
N ALA A 53 -6.86 -14.85 -30.63
CA ALA A 53 -7.01 -15.08 -29.19
C ALA A 53 -5.88 -14.38 -28.39
N MET A 54 -4.66 -14.33 -28.94
CA MET A 54 -3.55 -13.59 -28.34
C MET A 54 -3.81 -12.07 -28.37
N VAL A 55 -4.30 -11.53 -29.48
CA VAL A 55 -4.70 -10.12 -29.61
C VAL A 55 -5.85 -9.78 -28.65
N MET A 56 -6.86 -10.65 -28.52
CA MET A 56 -7.95 -10.46 -27.55
C MET A 56 -7.45 -10.49 -26.10
N LEU A 57 -6.47 -11.33 -25.77
CA LEU A 57 -5.84 -11.35 -24.45
C LEU A 57 -5.02 -10.08 -24.20
N MET A 58 -4.31 -9.55 -25.21
CA MET A 58 -3.59 -8.28 -25.10
C MET A 58 -4.54 -7.09 -24.95
N ILE A 59 -5.65 -7.06 -25.69
CA ILE A 59 -6.70 -6.05 -25.55
C ILE A 59 -7.37 -6.17 -24.17
N LYS A 60 -7.66 -7.39 -23.70
CA LYS A 60 -8.22 -7.62 -22.36
C LYS A 60 -7.25 -7.17 -21.27
N ARG A 61 -5.95 -7.45 -21.42
CA ARG A 61 -4.90 -7.03 -20.48
C ARG A 61 -4.64 -5.53 -20.54
N SER A 62 -4.75 -4.91 -21.71
CA SER A 62 -4.66 -3.46 -21.93
C SER A 62 -5.88 -2.73 -21.36
N LYS A 63 -7.09 -3.24 -21.58
CA LYS A 63 -8.32 -2.75 -20.95
C LYS A 63 -8.28 -2.90 -19.43
N ARG A 64 -7.79 -4.05 -18.92
CA ARG A 64 -7.58 -4.27 -17.48
C ARG A 64 -6.59 -3.28 -16.88
N LYS A 65 -5.46 -3.02 -17.56
CA LYS A 65 -4.51 -1.97 -17.17
C LYS A 65 -5.14 -0.58 -17.20
N ARG A 66 -5.94 -0.26 -18.22
CA ARG A 66 -6.63 1.04 -18.33
C ARG A 66 -7.65 1.21 -17.20
N THR A 67 -8.45 0.18 -16.88
CA THR A 67 -9.36 0.20 -15.73
C THR A 67 -8.63 0.30 -14.39
N GLU A 68 -7.45 -0.32 -14.24
CA GLU A 68 -6.62 -0.19 -13.02
C GLU A 68 -6.03 1.23 -12.89
N VAL A 69 -5.61 1.85 -14.00
CA VAL A 69 -5.11 3.23 -14.04
C VAL A 69 -6.23 4.26 -13.83
N ASP A 70 -7.40 4.06 -14.42
CA ASP A 70 -8.58 4.92 -14.23
C ASP A 70 -9.10 4.82 -12.80
N GLN A 71 -9.08 3.62 -12.20
CA GLN A 71 -9.41 3.43 -10.78
C GLN A 71 -8.42 4.18 -9.88
N LEU A 72 -7.12 4.15 -10.18
CA LEU A 72 -6.10 4.86 -9.41
C LEU A 72 -6.32 6.38 -9.41
N GLY A 73 -6.81 6.95 -10.51
CA GLY A 73 -7.16 8.37 -10.63
C GLY A 73 -8.36 8.82 -9.79
N SER A 74 -9.21 7.89 -9.33
CA SER A 74 -10.35 8.16 -8.45
C SER A 74 -10.07 7.89 -6.97
N MET A 75 -8.89 7.39 -6.61
CA MET A 75 -8.54 7.07 -5.23
C MET A 75 -8.04 8.30 -4.48
N SER A 76 -8.42 8.42 -3.21
CA SER A 76 -7.87 9.44 -2.30
C SER A 76 -6.86 8.79 -1.37
N THR A 77 -5.80 9.51 -1.00
CA THR A 77 -4.90 9.03 0.06
C THR A 77 -5.63 9.06 1.41
N MET A 78 -5.27 8.15 2.31
CA MET A 78 -5.74 8.20 3.69
C MET A 78 -5.37 9.53 4.35
N GLU A 79 -4.17 10.04 4.07
CA GLU A 79 -3.72 11.36 4.54
C GLU A 79 -4.70 12.48 4.15
N PHE A 80 -5.13 12.52 2.88
CA PHE A 80 -6.05 13.55 2.41
C PHE A 80 -7.40 13.51 3.15
N LEU A 81 -7.89 12.31 3.46
CA LEU A 81 -9.15 12.15 4.19
C LEU A 81 -9.03 12.57 5.66
N LEU A 82 -7.86 12.35 6.29
CA LEU A 82 -7.58 12.83 7.64
C LEU A 82 -7.38 14.37 7.72
N GLU A 83 -6.96 15.01 6.63
CA GLU A 83 -6.69 16.46 6.58
C GLU A 83 -7.93 17.33 6.32
N THR A 84 -8.97 16.79 5.68
CA THR A 84 -10.14 17.57 5.27
C THR A 84 -11.09 18.01 6.41
N GLN A 85 -11.89 19.05 6.14
CA GLN A 85 -12.91 19.67 7.02
C GLN A 85 -13.73 18.65 7.85
N GLU A 86 -14.25 19.07 9.01
CA GLU A 86 -15.00 18.24 9.98
C GLU A 86 -16.02 17.30 9.34
N ASP A 87 -16.69 17.73 8.27
CA ASP A 87 -17.70 16.93 7.56
C ASP A 87 -17.14 15.68 6.88
N LYS A 88 -15.89 15.70 6.39
CA LYS A 88 -15.23 14.51 5.84
C LYS A 88 -14.61 13.62 6.93
N LYS A 89 -14.21 14.19 8.07
CA LYS A 89 -13.82 13.40 9.25
C LYS A 89 -15.00 12.62 9.83
N LYS A 90 -16.20 13.19 9.78
CA LYS A 90 -17.46 12.49 10.10
C LYS A 90 -17.75 11.32 9.15
N ILE A 91 -17.26 11.34 7.90
CA ILE A 91 -17.43 10.23 6.94
C ILE A 91 -16.62 9.00 7.39
N LEU A 92 -15.43 9.21 7.99
CA LEU A 92 -14.63 8.13 8.59
C LEU A 92 -15.13 7.82 10.01
N GLY A 93 -16.35 7.30 10.11
CA GLY A 93 -16.84 6.68 11.34
C GLY A 93 -16.00 5.46 11.75
N TRP A 94 -16.14 5.03 13.01
CA TRP A 94 -15.35 3.93 13.54
C TRP A 94 -15.40 2.63 12.71
N PRO A 95 -16.57 2.15 12.22
CA PRO A 95 -16.62 0.94 11.38
C PRO A 95 -15.71 1.01 10.14
N LEU A 96 -15.64 2.19 9.52
CA LEU A 96 -14.83 2.42 8.32
C LEU A 96 -13.33 2.42 8.65
N ARG A 97 -12.95 2.99 9.81
CA ARG A 97 -11.57 2.97 10.31
C ARG A 97 -11.11 1.55 10.60
N VAL A 98 -11.96 0.73 11.23
CA VAL A 98 -11.70 -0.69 11.48
C VAL A 98 -11.57 -1.44 10.15
N LYS A 99 -12.47 -1.22 9.19
CA LYS A 99 -12.38 -1.81 7.85
C LYS A 99 -11.05 -1.52 7.16
N ILE A 100 -10.61 -0.26 7.20
CA ILE A 100 -9.31 0.17 6.66
C ILE A 100 -8.16 -0.52 7.40
N ALA A 101 -8.17 -0.54 8.73
CA ALA A 101 -7.13 -1.18 9.53
C ALA A 101 -7.00 -2.68 9.23
N VAL A 102 -8.13 -3.40 9.18
CA VAL A 102 -8.17 -4.84 8.85
C VAL A 102 -7.66 -5.08 7.43
N GLY A 103 -8.11 -4.31 6.45
CA GLY A 103 -7.70 -4.46 5.05
C GLY A 103 -6.19 -4.22 4.85
N LEU A 104 -5.64 -3.21 5.54
CA LEU A 104 -4.20 -2.95 5.55
C LEU A 104 -3.42 -4.06 6.24
N ALA A 105 -3.85 -4.49 7.43
CA ALA A 105 -3.20 -5.57 8.17
C ALA A 105 -3.15 -6.85 7.35
N ARG A 106 -4.24 -7.18 6.63
CA ARG A 106 -4.31 -8.31 5.70
C ARG A 106 -3.26 -8.20 4.59
N GLY A 107 -3.18 -7.05 3.94
CA GLY A 107 -2.22 -6.79 2.86
C GLY A 107 -0.77 -6.90 3.34
N MET A 108 -0.47 -6.31 4.48
CA MET A 108 0.85 -6.37 5.11
C MET A 108 1.22 -7.78 5.56
N ALA A 109 0.28 -8.52 6.18
CA ALA A 109 0.49 -9.90 6.56
C ALA A 109 0.85 -10.77 5.35
N TRP A 110 0.15 -10.57 4.22
CA TRP A 110 0.43 -11.26 2.96
C TRP A 110 1.84 -10.95 2.41
N LEU A 111 2.28 -9.69 2.47
CA LEU A 111 3.64 -9.31 2.07
C LEU A 111 4.71 -9.94 2.96
N HIS A 112 4.49 -9.96 4.27
CA HIS A 112 5.50 -10.40 5.24
C HIS A 112 5.59 -11.93 5.41
N HIS A 113 4.54 -12.68 5.08
CA HIS A 113 4.44 -14.12 5.37
C HIS A 113 4.32 -14.97 4.11
N GLY A 114 4.77 -14.47 2.96
CA GLY A 114 4.86 -15.28 1.75
C GLY A 114 5.87 -16.41 1.89
N ASP A 115 5.49 -17.63 1.48
CA ASP A 115 6.32 -18.83 1.61
C ASP A 115 7.59 -18.80 0.73
N ASN A 116 7.47 -18.23 -0.48
CA ASN A 116 8.57 -18.18 -1.44
C ASN A 116 9.34 -16.86 -1.40
N PHE A 117 8.65 -15.76 -1.12
CA PHE A 117 9.24 -14.43 -1.01
C PHE A 117 8.45 -13.60 -0.02
N ARG A 118 9.17 -12.85 0.81
CA ARG A 118 8.63 -11.82 1.68
C ARG A 118 8.98 -10.46 1.10
N VAL A 119 8.15 -9.46 1.36
CA VAL A 119 8.35 -8.08 0.89
C VAL A 119 8.27 -7.15 2.09
N ALA A 120 9.37 -6.46 2.37
CA ALA A 120 9.36 -5.30 3.25
C ALA A 120 9.04 -4.06 2.40
N HIS A 121 8.04 -3.27 2.79
CA HIS A 121 7.58 -2.10 2.05
C HIS A 121 8.45 -0.86 2.31
N LEU A 122 8.88 -0.66 3.56
CA LEU A 122 9.81 0.39 4.02
C LEU A 122 9.36 1.84 3.75
N ASN A 123 8.05 2.02 3.58
CA ASN A 123 7.43 3.33 3.31
C ASN A 123 5.94 3.34 3.67
N VAL A 124 5.54 2.54 4.65
CA VAL A 124 4.16 2.47 5.12
C VAL A 124 3.81 3.78 5.82
N SER A 125 2.79 4.49 5.33
CA SER A 125 2.32 5.76 5.90
C SER A 125 0.93 6.09 5.35
N ALA A 126 0.21 7.05 5.95
CA ALA A 126 -1.05 7.54 5.40
C ALA A 126 -0.96 8.05 3.94
N LYS A 127 0.25 8.46 3.48
CA LYS A 127 0.55 8.83 2.08
C LYS A 127 0.60 7.66 1.13
N SER A 128 1.06 6.51 1.61
CA SER A 128 1.22 5.29 0.81
C SER A 128 -0.06 4.45 0.77
N ILE A 129 -1.10 4.86 1.50
CA ILE A 129 -2.38 4.16 1.59
C ILE A 129 -3.40 4.90 0.74
N LEU A 130 -3.89 4.22 -0.28
CA LEU A 130 -4.93 4.71 -1.17
C LEU A 130 -6.26 4.07 -0.79
N LEU A 131 -7.33 4.85 -0.80
CA LEU A 131 -8.68 4.41 -0.54
C LEU A 131 -9.52 4.57 -1.81
N ASP A 132 -10.20 3.50 -2.20
CA ASP A 132 -11.15 3.55 -3.30
C ASP A 132 -12.53 4.06 -2.83
N GLN A 133 -13.49 4.08 -3.76
CA GLN A 133 -14.85 4.57 -3.50
C GLN A 133 -15.59 3.76 -2.43
N LYS A 134 -15.15 2.53 -2.13
CA LYS A 134 -15.70 1.66 -1.07
C LYS A 134 -14.85 1.67 0.21
N PHE A 135 -13.89 2.59 0.28
CA PHE A 135 -12.89 2.69 1.33
C PHE A 135 -12.10 1.39 1.53
N GLU A 136 -11.91 0.61 0.46
CA GLU A 136 -10.98 -0.51 0.49
C GLU A 136 -9.55 0.04 0.42
N PRO A 137 -8.68 -0.29 1.39
CA PRO A 137 -7.31 0.17 1.38
C PRO A 137 -6.45 -0.58 0.37
N LYS A 138 -5.65 0.18 -0.38
CA LYS A 138 -4.59 -0.35 -1.26
C LYS A 138 -3.27 0.29 -0.90
N LEU A 139 -2.29 -0.55 -0.60
CA LEU A 139 -0.93 -0.11 -0.36
C LEU A 139 -0.27 0.27 -1.69
N SER A 140 0.51 1.35 -1.70
CA SER A 140 1.15 1.94 -2.88
C SER A 140 2.54 2.48 -2.51
N ASN A 141 3.29 3.05 -3.46
CA ASN A 141 4.63 3.62 -3.22
C ASN A 141 5.70 2.59 -2.78
N PHE A 142 5.73 1.43 -3.44
CA PHE A 142 6.75 0.37 -3.29
C PHE A 142 8.16 0.74 -3.78
N GLY A 143 8.47 2.02 -4.00
CA GLY A 143 9.77 2.46 -4.51
C GLY A 143 10.96 2.18 -3.57
N LYS A 144 10.68 1.91 -2.30
CA LYS A 144 11.67 1.49 -1.28
C LYS A 144 11.56 0.00 -0.91
N ALA A 145 10.66 -0.75 -1.56
CA ALA A 145 10.37 -2.11 -1.13
C ALA A 145 11.55 -3.04 -1.40
N MET A 146 11.77 -3.97 -0.47
CA MET A 146 12.83 -4.97 -0.52
C MET A 146 12.22 -6.37 -0.58
N LEU A 147 12.71 -7.20 -1.51
CA LEU A 147 12.35 -8.61 -1.63
C LEU A 147 13.32 -9.44 -0.79
N ILE A 148 12.78 -10.31 0.05
CA ILE A 148 13.51 -11.20 0.95
C ILE A 148 13.17 -12.63 0.55
N ASN A 149 14.18 -13.46 0.26
CA ASN A 149 13.98 -14.86 -0.12
C ASN A 149 14.35 -15.79 1.05
N PRO A 150 13.37 -16.36 1.77
CA PRO A 150 13.63 -17.23 2.92
C PRO A 150 14.48 -18.47 2.60
N ASN A 151 14.43 -18.94 1.35
CA ASN A 151 15.06 -20.20 0.94
C ASN A 151 16.54 -20.03 0.57
N GLU A 152 16.97 -18.82 0.17
CA GLU A 152 18.39 -18.52 -0.09
C GLU A 152 19.19 -18.31 1.21
N ILE A 153 18.51 -17.99 2.31
CA ILE A 153 19.10 -17.76 3.64
C ILE A 153 19.77 -19.03 4.20
N ASN A 154 19.22 -20.21 3.89
CA ASN A 154 19.73 -21.49 4.41
C ASN A 154 20.91 -22.08 3.63
N SER A 155 21.28 -21.53 2.47
CA SER A 155 22.18 -22.21 1.54
C SER A 155 23.60 -21.65 1.46
N SER A 156 23.90 -20.44 1.97
CA SER A 156 25.19 -19.80 1.68
C SER A 156 25.73 -18.89 2.79
N CYS A 157 26.97 -19.20 3.21
CA CYS A 157 27.98 -18.31 3.83
C CYS A 157 27.95 -18.10 5.35
N SER A 158 29.11 -18.22 6.00
CA SER A 158 29.39 -17.94 7.42
C SER A 158 29.18 -16.47 7.87
N PHE A 159 28.46 -15.67 7.08
CA PHE A 159 27.98 -14.30 7.35
C PHE A 159 26.44 -14.23 7.51
N SER A 160 25.72 -15.36 7.46
CA SER A 160 24.25 -15.43 7.48
C SER A 160 23.58 -14.81 8.73
N MET A 161 24.29 -14.71 9.85
CA MET A 161 23.71 -14.18 11.09
C MET A 161 23.34 -12.69 11.01
N ASP A 162 24.08 -11.91 10.20
CA ASP A 162 23.80 -10.48 10.04
C ASP A 162 22.67 -10.23 9.03
N ILE A 163 22.59 -11.00 7.93
CA ILE A 163 21.57 -10.78 6.88
C ILE A 163 20.18 -11.11 7.40
N GLU A 164 20.00 -12.23 8.10
CA GLU A 164 18.70 -12.62 8.66
C GLU A 164 18.23 -11.60 9.71
N PHE A 165 19.16 -11.03 10.48
CA PHE A 165 18.89 -9.96 11.44
C PHE A 165 18.41 -8.67 10.74
N TRP A 166 19.10 -8.20 9.69
CA TRP A 166 18.71 -6.99 8.95
C TRP A 166 17.38 -7.16 8.21
N GLU A 167 17.14 -8.34 7.63
CA GLU A 167 15.87 -8.66 6.96
C GLU A 167 14.69 -8.70 7.92
N GLN A 168 14.90 -9.24 9.12
CA GLN A 168 13.90 -9.20 10.18
C GLN A 168 13.70 -7.76 10.68
N CYS A 169 14.75 -6.94 10.75
CA CYS A 169 14.63 -5.52 11.08
C CYS A 169 13.74 -4.75 10.08
N TYR A 170 13.87 -5.01 8.78
CA TYR A 170 13.04 -4.38 7.75
C TYR A 170 11.55 -4.73 7.87
N LEU A 171 11.23 -6.01 8.11
CA LEU A 171 9.84 -6.42 8.36
C LEU A 171 9.30 -5.79 9.66
N LYS A 172 10.14 -5.67 10.70
CA LYS A 172 9.74 -5.01 11.95
C LYS A 172 9.63 -3.49 11.83
N GLU A 173 10.35 -2.86 10.91
CA GLU A 173 10.19 -1.44 10.58
C GLU A 173 8.83 -1.18 9.93
N ASP A 174 8.39 -2.05 9.04
CA ASP A 174 7.03 -2.01 8.49
C ASP A 174 5.96 -2.15 9.58
N VAL A 175 6.15 -3.04 10.56
CA VAL A 175 5.24 -3.19 11.70
C VAL A 175 5.16 -1.89 12.51
N PHE A 176 6.30 -1.26 12.79
CA PHE A 176 6.34 0.03 13.48
C PHE A 176 5.54 1.10 12.72
N ASN A 177 5.82 1.24 11.42
CA ASN A 177 5.14 2.21 10.57
C ASN A 177 3.63 1.93 10.43
N PHE A 178 3.23 0.66 10.41
CA PHE A 178 1.83 0.26 10.49
C PHE A 178 1.19 0.68 11.82
N GLY A 179 1.89 0.52 12.95
CA GLY A 179 1.45 1.01 14.25
C GLY A 179 1.22 2.53 14.27
N ILE A 180 2.10 3.30 13.63
CA ILE A 180 1.89 4.75 13.45
C ILE A 180 0.60 5.03 12.68
N VAL A 181 0.37 4.34 11.57
CA VAL A 181 -0.87 4.47 10.77
C VAL A 181 -2.11 4.15 11.61
N LEU A 182 -2.07 3.14 12.48
CA LEU A 182 -3.17 2.85 13.40
C LEU A 182 -3.43 4.00 14.37
N LEU A 183 -2.38 4.61 14.93
CA LEU A 183 -2.54 5.77 15.80
C LEU A 183 -3.12 6.97 15.04
N GLU A 184 -2.74 7.18 13.78
CA GLU A 184 -3.33 8.21 12.92
C GLU A 184 -4.83 7.93 12.67
N LEU A 185 -5.20 6.66 12.45
CA LEU A 185 -6.61 6.26 12.36
C LEU A 185 -7.37 6.50 13.67
N ILE A 186 -6.81 6.20 14.84
CA ILE A 186 -7.52 6.33 16.12
C ILE A 186 -7.66 7.79 16.54
N THR A 187 -6.58 8.57 16.38
CA THR A 187 -6.52 9.95 16.88
C THR A 187 -7.02 10.97 15.86
N GLY A 188 -7.12 10.60 14.58
CA GLY A 188 -7.39 11.52 13.49
C GLY A 188 -6.31 12.60 13.32
N LYS A 189 -5.14 12.42 13.97
CA LYS A 189 -3.99 13.34 13.97
C LYS A 189 -2.83 12.68 13.24
N LYS A 190 -2.12 13.47 12.46
CA LYS A 190 -1.01 13.02 11.63
C LYS A 190 0.29 12.95 12.44
N ALA A 191 1.05 11.88 12.28
CA ALA A 191 2.37 11.74 12.88
C ALA A 191 3.39 12.65 12.17
N THR A 192 3.24 12.86 10.85
CA THR A 192 4.15 13.67 10.04
C THR A 192 3.98 15.19 10.16
N SER A 193 2.91 15.72 10.77
CA SER A 193 2.85 17.15 11.13
C SER A 193 3.86 17.52 12.22
N LEU A 194 4.49 16.52 12.86
CA LEU A 194 5.51 16.69 13.89
C LEU A 194 6.94 16.58 13.33
N ASN A 195 7.14 15.86 12.21
CA ASN A 195 8.45 15.55 11.62
C ASN A 195 9.13 16.70 10.86
N ASN A 196 8.49 17.85 10.69
CA ASN A 196 9.06 18.96 9.91
C ASN A 196 10.06 19.84 10.68
N SER A 197 10.38 19.55 11.94
CA SER A 197 11.25 20.45 12.72
C SER A 197 12.20 19.85 13.76
N ASP A 198 12.12 18.56 14.14
CA ASP A 198 13.01 18.05 15.21
C ASP A 198 13.12 16.51 15.25
N ASP A 199 14.35 16.01 15.46
CA ASP A 199 14.78 14.58 15.47
C ASP A 199 14.24 13.76 16.67
N GLY A 200 13.19 14.26 17.33
CA GLY A 200 12.54 13.62 18.49
C GLY A 200 11.06 13.97 18.63
N SER A 201 10.47 14.56 17.60
CA SER A 201 9.07 15.01 17.61
C SER A 201 8.07 13.86 17.68
N LEU A 202 8.34 12.76 16.97
CA LEU A 202 7.52 11.55 17.00
C LEU A 202 7.58 10.84 18.35
N ASP A 203 8.79 10.66 18.91
CA ASP A 203 8.98 10.05 20.22
C ASP A 203 8.32 10.86 21.34
N LYS A 204 8.43 12.20 21.27
CA LYS A 204 7.73 13.11 22.19
C LYS A 204 6.22 12.95 22.07
N TRP A 205 5.69 12.84 20.85
CA TRP A 205 4.26 12.64 20.62
C TRP A 205 3.75 11.31 21.17
N ILE A 206 4.44 10.20 20.87
CA ILE A 206 4.12 8.88 21.42
C ILE A 206 4.18 8.92 22.95
N SER A 207 5.24 9.50 23.51
CA SER A 207 5.41 9.60 24.97
C SER A 207 4.29 10.43 25.60
N ALA A 208 3.90 11.54 24.99
CA ALA A 208 2.79 12.37 25.45
C ALA A 208 1.45 11.62 25.38
N LEU A 209 1.21 10.90 24.29
CA LEU A 209 -0.02 10.12 24.07
C LEU A 209 -0.20 9.04 25.15
N PHE A 210 0.87 8.36 25.53
CA PHE A 210 0.85 7.27 26.51
C PHE A 210 1.29 7.70 27.92
N SER A 211 1.40 9.01 28.20
CA SER A 211 1.80 9.54 29.53
C SER A 211 0.80 9.22 30.63
N SER A 212 -0.49 9.19 30.29
CA SER A 212 -1.57 8.86 31.23
C SER A 212 -2.80 8.38 30.47
N SER A 213 -3.66 7.61 31.15
CA SER A 213 -4.94 7.17 30.56
C SER A 213 -5.84 8.35 30.15
N PHE A 214 -5.74 9.49 30.83
CA PHE A 214 -6.47 10.70 30.49
C PHE A 214 -5.97 11.30 29.17
N CYS A 215 -4.65 11.47 29.01
CA CYS A 215 -4.04 11.97 27.77
C CYS A 215 -4.36 11.05 26.58
N LEU A 216 -4.35 9.74 26.83
CA LEU A 216 -4.68 8.73 25.82
C LEU A 216 -6.14 8.86 25.37
N TYR A 217 -7.07 8.99 26.30
CA TYR A 217 -8.49 9.17 26.02
C TYR A 217 -8.79 10.48 25.29
N ASP A 218 -8.21 11.59 25.75
CA ASP A 218 -8.36 12.93 25.15
C ASP A 218 -7.77 13.03 23.74
N ALA A 219 -6.86 12.11 23.39
CA ALA A 219 -6.27 12.06 22.06
C ALA A 219 -7.09 11.30 21.02
N ILE A 220 -8.07 10.48 21.44
CA ILE A 220 -8.96 9.76 20.53
C ILE A 220 -9.81 10.77 19.75
N ASP A 221 -10.03 10.51 18.47
CA ASP A 221 -10.77 11.44 17.60
C ASP A 221 -12.21 11.65 18.10
N ASN A 222 -12.61 12.90 18.29
CA ASN A 222 -13.94 13.29 18.79
C ASN A 222 -15.12 12.64 18.03
N PRO A 223 -15.05 12.42 16.69
CA PRO A 223 -16.11 11.78 15.94
C PRO A 223 -16.28 10.28 16.20
N ILE A 224 -15.43 9.61 16.98
CA ILE A 224 -15.55 8.17 17.27
C ILE A 224 -15.70 7.85 18.76
N ILE A 225 -15.19 8.70 19.64
CA ILE A 225 -15.21 8.46 21.09
C ILE A 225 -16.62 8.60 21.68
N GLY A 226 -17.00 7.69 22.58
CA GLY A 226 -18.30 7.73 23.26
C GLY A 226 -19.48 7.29 22.39
N GLN A 227 -19.23 6.72 21.20
CA GLN A 227 -20.26 6.23 20.28
C GLN A 227 -20.59 4.74 20.47
N GLY A 228 -20.15 4.13 21.58
CA GLY A 228 -20.38 2.72 21.88
C GLY A 228 -19.29 1.77 21.35
N HIS A 229 -18.19 2.32 20.85
CA HIS A 229 -17.07 1.55 20.30
C HIS A 229 -15.80 1.59 21.16
N ASP A 230 -15.84 2.25 22.33
CA ASP A 230 -14.66 2.56 23.13
C ASP A 230 -13.81 1.33 23.46
N GLY A 231 -14.43 0.19 23.78
CA GLY A 231 -13.71 -1.06 24.03
C GLY A 231 -12.88 -1.53 22.83
N GLU A 232 -13.43 -1.44 21.62
CA GLU A 232 -12.72 -1.77 20.37
C GLU A 232 -11.63 -0.76 20.06
N ILE A 233 -11.88 0.52 20.34
CA ILE A 233 -10.91 1.59 20.17
C ILE A 233 -9.70 1.33 21.06
N PHE A 234 -9.91 1.00 22.34
CA PHE A 234 -8.84 0.66 23.27
C PHE A 234 -8.10 -0.62 22.88
N GLU A 235 -8.79 -1.61 22.32
CA GLU A 235 -8.15 -2.83 21.83
C GLU A 235 -7.25 -2.54 20.62
N LEU A 236 -7.74 -1.78 19.63
CA LEU A 236 -6.93 -1.37 18.48
C LEU A 236 -5.75 -0.49 18.89
N LEU A 237 -5.94 0.37 19.90
CA LEU A 237 -4.90 1.22 20.47
C LEU A 237 -3.80 0.42 21.17
N ARG A 238 -4.17 -0.66 21.87
CA ARG A 238 -3.22 -1.61 22.43
C ARG A 238 -2.40 -2.28 21.32
N VAL A 239 -3.03 -2.74 20.24
CA VAL A 239 -2.32 -3.33 19.10
C VAL A 239 -1.36 -2.30 18.48
N ALA A 240 -1.81 -1.06 18.31
CA ALA A 240 -0.95 0.03 17.82
C ALA A 240 0.27 0.24 18.73
N TYR A 241 0.06 0.27 20.06
CA TYR A 241 1.13 0.39 21.05
C TYR A 241 2.13 -0.77 20.99
N GLU A 242 1.66 -2.00 20.83
CA GLU A 242 2.53 -3.19 20.66
C GLU A 242 3.33 -3.13 19.35
N CYS A 243 2.77 -2.55 18.28
CA CYS A 243 3.48 -2.38 17.00
C CYS A 243 4.61 -1.33 17.07
N ILE A 244 4.46 -0.28 17.88
CA ILE A 244 5.43 0.84 17.96
C ILE A 244 6.50 0.67 19.03
N GLN A 245 6.66 -0.54 19.59
CA GLN A 245 7.69 -0.80 20.59
C GLN A 245 9.08 -0.44 20.05
N ARG A 246 9.92 0.18 20.89
CA ARG A 246 11.27 0.61 20.50
C ARG A 246 12.14 -0.57 20.08
N VAL A 247 12.03 -1.68 20.80
CA VAL A 247 12.76 -2.92 20.54
C VAL A 247 12.01 -3.72 19.45
N PRO A 248 12.60 -3.96 18.25
CA PRO A 248 11.94 -4.65 17.15
C PRO A 248 11.39 -6.04 17.50
N GLU A 249 12.09 -6.77 18.35
CA GLU A 249 11.74 -8.13 18.79
C GLU A 249 10.47 -8.15 19.65
N GLN A 250 10.13 -7.04 20.30
CA GLN A 250 8.90 -6.91 21.08
C GLN A 250 7.67 -6.62 20.22
N ARG A 251 7.86 -6.21 18.96
CA ARG A 251 6.75 -5.94 18.05
C ARG A 251 6.15 -7.28 17.60
N PRO A 252 4.82 -7.39 17.45
CA PRO A 252 4.18 -8.59 16.93
C PRO A 252 4.55 -8.86 15.46
N SER A 253 4.17 -10.03 14.92
CA SER A 253 4.19 -10.24 13.48
C SER A 253 2.96 -9.59 12.83
N MET A 254 3.04 -9.19 11.56
CA MET A 254 1.84 -8.68 10.86
C MET A 254 0.71 -9.71 10.76
N LEU A 255 1.02 -11.00 10.83
CA LEU A 255 0.01 -12.06 10.87
C LEU A 255 -0.74 -12.05 12.21
N ASP A 256 -0.04 -11.87 13.33
CA ASP A 256 -0.67 -11.77 14.65
C ASP A 256 -1.49 -10.49 14.77
N VAL A 257 -0.95 -9.37 14.30
CA VAL A 257 -1.66 -8.09 14.20
C VAL A 257 -2.95 -8.24 13.39
N TYR A 258 -2.87 -8.88 12.21
CA TYR A 258 -4.05 -9.12 11.38
C TYR A 258 -5.10 -9.97 12.09
N LYS A 259 -4.71 -11.04 12.77
CA LYS A 259 -5.65 -11.89 13.53
C LYS A 259 -6.36 -11.09 14.62
N THR A 260 -5.61 -10.34 15.43
CA THR A 260 -6.19 -9.55 16.53
C THR A 260 -7.14 -8.48 16.00
N ILE A 261 -6.74 -7.70 15.00
CA ILE A 261 -7.59 -6.63 14.44
C ILE A 261 -8.79 -7.20 13.67
N SER A 262 -8.66 -8.38 13.04
CA SER A 262 -9.79 -9.03 12.37
C SER A 262 -10.91 -9.39 13.34
N ASN A 263 -10.58 -9.86 14.55
CA ASN A 263 -11.57 -10.15 15.58
C ASN A 263 -12.36 -8.90 15.99
N ILE A 264 -11.71 -7.74 16.05
CA ILE A 264 -12.37 -6.44 16.26
C ILE A 264 -13.35 -6.16 15.11
N GLY A 265 -12.94 -6.47 13.88
CA GLY A 265 -13.69 -6.26 12.65
C GLY A 265 -14.88 -7.19 12.41
N GLU A 266 -14.92 -8.38 13.01
CA GLU A 266 -15.93 -9.41 12.74
C GLU A 266 -17.37 -8.89 12.85
N ARG A 267 -17.64 -8.04 13.85
CA ARG A 267 -18.97 -7.42 14.04
C ARG A 267 -19.44 -6.60 12.83
N TYR A 268 -18.52 -5.95 12.11
CA TYR A 268 -18.86 -5.11 10.97
C TYR A 268 -19.02 -5.90 9.67
N TYR A 269 -18.25 -6.98 9.50
CA TYR A 269 -18.39 -7.85 8.33
C TYR A 269 -19.66 -8.71 8.39
N LEU A 270 -20.13 -9.05 9.59
CA LEU A 270 -21.40 -9.75 9.76
C LEU A 270 -22.60 -8.83 9.48
N ALA A 271 -22.54 -7.56 9.91
CA ALA A 271 -23.58 -6.56 9.65
C ALA A 271 -23.73 -6.23 8.16
N ASP A 272 -22.62 -6.08 7.43
CA ASP A 272 -22.61 -5.82 5.99
C ASP A 272 -23.24 -7.00 5.21
N ASN A 273 -23.00 -8.24 5.65
CA ASN A 273 -23.61 -9.43 5.04
C ASN A 273 -25.10 -9.58 5.37
N SER A 274 -25.56 -9.17 6.56
CA SER A 274 -26.99 -9.18 6.90
C SER A 274 -27.80 -8.10 6.17
N GLU A 275 -27.23 -6.91 5.97
CA GLU A 275 -27.89 -5.85 5.18
C GLU A 275 -28.00 -6.23 3.69
N ILE A 276 -27.01 -6.96 3.15
CA ILE A 276 -27.06 -7.53 1.80
C ILE A 276 -28.10 -8.65 1.69
N ALA A 277 -28.26 -9.46 2.74
CA ALA A 277 -29.28 -10.52 2.81
C ALA A 277 -30.71 -9.95 2.89
N GLU A 278 -30.93 -8.90 3.69
CA GLU A 278 -32.24 -8.23 3.78
C GLU A 278 -32.63 -7.51 2.49
N GLN A 279 -31.65 -7.00 1.72
CA GLN A 279 -31.91 -6.41 0.40
C GLN A 279 -32.20 -7.45 -0.70
N THR A 280 -31.83 -8.72 -0.50
CA THR A 280 -32.09 -9.79 -1.47
C THR A 280 -33.40 -10.53 -1.23
N GLU A 281 -34.06 -10.35 -0.09
CA GLU A 281 -35.41 -10.89 0.18
C GLU A 281 -36.56 -9.97 -0.29
N ILE A 282 -36.25 -8.77 -0.82
CA ILE A 282 -37.25 -7.80 -1.31
C ILE A 282 -37.26 -7.68 -2.87
N ILE A 283 -36.60 -8.59 -3.60
CA ILE A 283 -36.66 -8.63 -5.09
C ILE A 283 -37.40 -9.87 -5.59
#